data_AF-B9IQW5-F1
#
_entry.id   AF-B9IQW5-F1
#
_cell.length_a   1.000
_cell.length_b   1.000
_cell.length_c   1.000
_cell.angle_alpha   90.00
_cell.angle_beta   90.00
_cell.angle_gamma   90.00
#
_symmetry.space_group_name_H-M   'P 1'
#
loop_
_entity.id
_entity.type
_entity.pdbx_description
1 polymer ?
#
loop_
_entity_poly.entity_id
_entity_poly.type
_entity_poly.pdbx_seq_one_letter_code
_entity_poly.pdbx_strand_id
1 'polypeptide(L)' 'MAQEMAVKILLARLGCKNWAFYRIVGADSHAPRDGKHLQVVGFYDPLAGSLFFFLPFSTFTFVLAPPN' A
#
# COMPACT_ATOMS: atom_id res chain seq x y z
N MET A 1 -15.26 21.38 -12.15
CA MET A 1 -14.26 20.31 -12.38
C MET A 1 -13.67 19.93 -11.03
N ALA A 2 -14.51 19.38 -10.14
CA ALA A 2 -14.05 18.89 -8.85
C ALA A 2 -13.21 17.64 -9.12
N GLN A 3 -11.96 17.64 -8.69
CA GLN A 3 -11.10 16.48 -8.80
C GLN A 3 -11.58 15.50 -7.74
N GLU A 4 -12.19 14.40 -8.17
CA GLU A 4 -12.58 13.32 -7.29
C GLU A 4 -11.33 12.76 -6.64
N MET A 5 -11.28 12.76 -5.30
CA MET A 5 -10.16 12.22 -4.51
C MET A 5 -10.11 10.69 -4.68
N ALA A 6 -9.54 10.22 -5.78
CA ALA A 6 -9.39 8.81 -6.09
C ALA A 6 -8.08 8.28 -5.48
N VAL A 7 -8.18 7.61 -4.33
CA VAL A 7 -7.04 6.92 -3.71
C VAL A 7 -6.83 5.59 -4.42
N LYS A 8 -5.60 5.34 -4.88
CA LYS A 8 -5.17 4.09 -5.51
C LYS A 8 -4.10 3.43 -4.66
N ILE A 9 -4.07 2.10 -4.71
CA ILE A 9 -2.96 1.33 -4.16
C ILE A 9 -1.86 1.29 -5.23
N LEU A 10 -0.69 1.82 -4.89
CA LEU A 10 0.49 1.84 -5.75
C LEU A 10 1.57 0.92 -5.18
N LEU A 11 2.41 0.41 -6.08
CA LEU A 11 3.63 -0.32 -5.73
C LEU A 11 4.82 0.61 -5.94
N ALA A 12 5.38 1.12 -4.85
CA ALA A 12 6.63 1.86 -4.86
C ALA A 12 7.78 0.87 -4.99
N ARG A 13 8.69 1.07 -5.97
CA ARG A 13 9.79 0.14 -6.19
C ARG A 13 10.94 0.49 -5.27
N LEU A 14 11.44 -0.52 -4.58
CA LEU A 14 12.61 -0.48 -3.73
C LEU A 14 13.57 -1.58 -4.19
N GLY A 15 14.85 -1.41 -3.89
CA GLY A 15 15.89 -2.40 -4.19
C GLY A 15 16.75 -2.07 -5.41
N CYS A 16 17.59 -3.03 -5.76
CA CYS A 16 18.67 -2.88 -6.73
C CYS A 16 18.31 -3.48 -8.09
N LYS A 17 19.17 -3.28 -9.09
CA LYS A 17 19.09 -4.02 -10.36
C LYS A 17 19.10 -5.52 -10.04
N ASN A 18 18.13 -6.26 -10.57
CA ASN A 18 17.88 -7.70 -10.32
C ASN A 18 17.42 -8.10 -8.91
N TRP A 19 17.23 -7.16 -7.98
CA TRP A 19 16.57 -7.39 -6.69
C TRP A 19 15.38 -6.46 -6.56
N ALA A 20 14.24 -6.89 -7.12
CA ALA A 20 13.00 -6.15 -7.06
C ALA A 20 12.34 -6.35 -5.69
N PHE A 21 12.12 -5.26 -4.96
CA PHE A 21 11.32 -5.23 -3.76
C PHE A 21 10.24 -4.15 -3.94
N TYR A 22 9.03 -4.38 -3.47
CA TYR A 22 7.94 -3.42 -3.63
C TYR A 22 7.32 -3.07 -2.29
N ARG A 23 6.99 -1.79 -2.13
CA ARG A 23 6.19 -1.32 -1.01
C ARG A 23 4.78 -1.00 -1.49
N ILE A 24 3.79 -1.60 -0.83
CA ILE A 24 2.38 -1.37 -1.08
C ILE A 24 1.99 -0.11 -0.34
N VAL A 25 1.63 0.94 -1.08
CA VAL A 25 1.30 2.26 -0.54
C VAL A 25 -0.06 2.74 -1.03
N GLY A 26 -0.84 3.34 -0.14
CA GLY A 26 -2.03 4.11 -0.52
C GLY A 26 -1.62 5.52 -0.88
N ALA A 27 -1.93 5.97 -2.09
CA ALA A 27 -1.63 7.33 -2.55
C ALA A 27 -2.75 7.86 -3.43
N ASP A 28 -2.78 9.19 -3.59
CA ASP A 28 -3.69 9.81 -4.55
C ASP A 28 -3.34 9.37 -5.98
N SER A 29 -4.33 9.29 -6.85
CA SER A 29 -4.15 8.87 -8.24
C SER A 29 -3.16 9.73 -9.05
N HIS A 30 -2.96 10.99 -8.67
CA HIS A 30 -2.02 11.90 -9.31
C HIS A 30 -0.60 11.83 -8.74
N ALA A 31 -0.39 11.06 -7.65
CA ALA A 31 0.92 10.94 -7.04
C ALA A 31 1.88 10.10 -7.91
N PRO A 32 3.16 10.50 -8.05
CA PRO A 32 4.15 9.70 -8.77
C PRO A 32 4.47 8.40 -8.01
N ARG A 33 4.89 7.36 -8.74
CA ARG A 33 5.06 5.99 -8.21
C ARG A 33 5.89 5.90 -6.93
N ASP A 34 7.00 6.65 -6.88
CA ASP A 34 7.96 6.64 -5.77
C ASP A 34 7.89 7.95 -4.95
N GLY A 35 6.74 8.66 -5.01
CA GLY A 35 6.54 9.97 -4.41
C GLY A 35 5.80 10.00 -3.07
N LYS A 36 5.11 11.11 -2.80
CA LYS A 36 4.38 11.30 -1.55
C LYS A 36 3.15 10.38 -1.49
N HIS A 37 3.21 9.40 -0.60
CA HIS A 37 2.14 8.48 -0.25
C HIS A 37 1.50 8.85 1.10
N LEU A 38 0.22 8.49 1.26
CA LEU A 38 -0.56 8.72 2.48
C LEU A 38 -0.14 7.75 3.59
N GLN A 39 -0.16 6.44 3.28
CA GLN A 39 0.14 5.38 4.23
C GLN A 39 0.77 4.14 3.55
N VAL A 40 1.64 3.45 4.28
CA VAL A 40 2.19 2.15 3.89
C VAL A 40 1.29 1.05 4.42
N VAL A 41 0.80 0.20 3.52
CA VAL A 41 -0.08 -0.94 3.85
C VAL A 41 0.73 -2.22 4.04
N GLY A 42 1.83 -2.36 3.30
CA GLY A 42 2.68 -3.55 3.36
C GLY A 42 3.84 -3.55 2.40
N PHE A 43 4.43 -4.72 2.23
CA PHE A 43 5.58 -5.02 1.40
C PHE A 43 5.30 -6.26 0.56
N TYR A 44 5.84 -6.27 -0.66
CA TYR A 44 5.75 -7.37 -1.58
C TYR A 44 7.14 -7.68 -2.12
N ASP A 45 7.58 -8.92 -1.90
CA ASP A 45 8.81 -9.45 -2.47
C ASP A 45 8.47 -10.52 -3.53
N PRO A 46 8.64 -10.21 -4.83
CA PRO A 46 8.38 -11.15 -5.91
C PRO A 46 9.40 -12.30 -5.95
N LEU A 47 10.61 -12.14 -5.39
CA LEU A 47 11.64 -13.17 -5.38
C LEU A 47 11.35 -14.23 -4.33
N ALA A 48 10.83 -13.80 -3.17
CA ALA A 48 10.41 -14.69 -2.10
C ALA A 48 8.94 -15.15 -2.24
N GLY A 49 8.17 -14.60 -3.20
CA GLY A 49 6.73 -14.81 -3.30
C GLY A 49 5.95 -14.37 -2.07
N SER A 50 6.56 -13.52 -1.24
CA SER A 50 6.06 -13.18 0.09
C SER A 50 5.36 -11.82 0.05
N LEU A 51 4.12 -11.82 0.54
CA LEU A 51 3.27 -10.65 0.67
C LEU A 51 3.10 -10.37 2.16
N PHE A 52 3.77 -9.32 2.66
CA PHE A 52 3.73 -8.95 4.06
C PHE A 52 2.89 -7.70 4.24
N PHE A 53 1.70 -7.83 4.84
CA PHE A 53 0.89 -6.67 5.20
C PHE A 53 1.18 -6.24 6.64
N PHE A 54 1.48 -4.95 6.81
CA PHE A 54 1.56 -4.35 8.13
C PHE A 54 0.14 -3.94 8.53
N LEU A 55 -0.73 -4.92 8.77
CA LEU A 55 -2.03 -4.63 9.36
C LEU A 55 -1.80 -4.32 10.85
N PRO A 56 -2.01 -3.08 11.32
CA PRO A 56 -2.12 -2.88 12.75
C PRO A 56 -3.33 -3.68 13.23
N PHE A 57 -3.15 -4.44 14.31
CA PHE A 57 -4.22 -5.21 14.96
C PHE A 57 -5.52 -4.39 15.19
N SER A 58 -5.39 -3.05 15.27
CA SER A 58 -6.47 -2.08 15.46
C SER A 58 -7.46 -1.97 14.28
N THR A 59 -7.03 -2.12 13.03
CA THR A 59 -7.93 -1.95 11.86
C THR A 59 -8.79 -3.19 11.60
N PHE A 60 -8.31 -4.37 11.99
CA PHE A 60 -9.01 -5.63 11.73
C PHE A 60 -10.28 -5.80 12.57
N THR A 61 -10.30 -5.24 13.79
CA THR A 61 -11.48 -5.27 14.66
C THR A 61 -12.63 -4.43 14.10
N PHE A 62 -12.35 -3.38 13.33
CA PHE A 62 -13.40 -2.47 12.83
C PHE A 62 -14.20 -3.05 11.65
N VAL A 63 -13.66 -4.05 10.94
CA VAL A 63 -14.32 -4.67 9.78
C VAL A 63 -15.08 -5.96 10.15
N LEU A 64 -14.71 -6.62 11.25
CA LEU A 64 -15.33 -7.90 11.67
C LEU A 64 -16.21 -7.79 12.92
N ALA A 65 -16.29 -6.64 13.59
CA ALA A 65 -17.25 -6.44 14.66
C ALA A 65 -18.62 -6.05 14.07
N PRO A 66 -19.64 -6.93 14.08
CA PRO A 66 -21.00 -6.50 13.80
C PRO A 66 -21.41 -5.45 14.84
N PRO A 67 -22.04 -4.33 14.43
CA PRO A 67 -22.52 -3.35 15.39
C PRO A 67 -23.62 -4.01 16.26
N ASN A 68 -23.35 -4.14 17.55
CA ASN A 68 -24.39 -4.15 18.58
C ASN A 68 -24.21 -2.90 19.43
#